data_AF-A0A3D5RXJ3-F1
#
_entry.id   AF-A0A3D5RXJ3-F1
#
_cell.length_a   1.000
_cell.length_b   1.000
_cell.length_c   1.000
_cell.angle_alpha   90.00
_cell.angle_beta   90.00
_cell.angle_gamma   90.00
#
_symmetry.space_group_name_H-M   'P 1'
#
loop_
_entity.id
_entity.type
_entity.pdbx_description
1 polymer ?
#
loop_
_entity_poly.entity_id
_entity_poly.type
_entity_poly.pdbx_seq_one_letter_code
_entity_poly.pdbx_strand_id
1 'polypeptide(L)'
;MATITEITDLKTWRLARELNQDVFKVILSNESIKDFALKDQINRSCGSVMDNIAEGFGRGGNKEFINFLGFSLGSLSEVESQLFRAIDRDYISNKDYELISDKVKNLRPMIISFSNYLRNSGFKGPKWKVEEPEGIYTKPKNQNPELKNQNLKPGTVNPHPKTLN
;
A
#
# COMPACT_ATOMS: atom_id res chain seq x y z
N MET A 1 -11.32 4.36 10.99
CA MET A 1 -10.45 4.83 9.90
C MET A 1 -11.24 4.73 8.61
N ALA A 2 -11.22 5.76 7.75
CA ALA A 2 -11.91 5.71 6.47
C ALA A 2 -11.32 4.62 5.58
N THR A 3 -12.18 3.93 4.84
CA THR A 3 -11.76 2.92 3.85
C THR A 3 -11.14 3.64 2.66
N ILE A 4 -9.90 3.29 2.32
CA ILE A 4 -9.25 3.74 1.08
C ILE A 4 -9.81 2.87 -0.05
N THR A 5 -10.54 3.48 -0.98
CA THR A 5 -11.10 2.79 -2.15
C THR A 5 -10.54 3.33 -3.45
N GLU A 6 -10.21 4.61 -3.49
CA GLU A 6 -9.67 5.28 -4.66
C GLU A 6 -8.24 5.74 -4.42
N ILE A 7 -7.47 5.87 -5.51
CA ILE A 7 -6.11 6.39 -5.45
C ILE A 7 -6.06 7.82 -4.87
N THR A 8 -7.10 8.62 -5.12
CA THR A 8 -7.20 10.00 -4.63
C THR A 8 -7.30 10.09 -3.11
N ASP A 9 -7.66 9.00 -2.43
CA ASP A 9 -7.68 8.93 -0.97
C ASP A 9 -6.25 8.89 -0.40
N LEU A 10 -5.29 8.34 -1.17
CA LEU A 10 -3.90 8.20 -0.75
C LEU A 10 -3.24 9.57 -0.59
N LYS A 11 -2.86 9.90 0.64
CA LYS A 11 -2.13 11.13 0.95
C LYS A 11 -0.79 11.21 0.21
N THR A 12 -0.07 10.09 0.10
CA THR A 12 1.21 10.01 -0.64
C THR A 12 1.04 10.34 -2.12
N TRP A 13 -0.02 9.84 -2.76
CA TRP A 13 -0.30 10.16 -4.16
C TRP A 13 -0.68 11.63 -4.35
N ARG A 14 -1.53 12.19 -3.48
CA ARG A 14 -1.88 13.62 -3.53
C ARG A 14 -0.67 14.53 -3.41
N LEU A 15 0.22 14.24 -2.47
CA LEU A 15 1.47 14.99 -2.30
C LEU A 15 2.42 14.84 -3.51
N ALA A 16 2.50 13.64 -4.11
CA ALA A 16 3.25 13.43 -5.34
C ALA A 16 2.66 14.23 -6.53
N ARG A 17 1.33 14.33 -6.60
CA ARG A 17 0.63 15.15 -7.60
C ARG A 17 0.92 16.64 -7.42
N GLU A 18 0.91 17.13 -6.18
CA GLU A 18 1.29 18.52 -5.88
C GLU A 18 2.74 18.82 -6.26
N LEU A 19 3.67 17.89 -5.97
CA LEU A 19 5.07 18.01 -6.39
C LEU A 19 5.19 18.16 -7.91
N ASN A 20 4.48 17.34 -8.68
CA ASN A 20 4.44 17.45 -10.15
C ASN A 20 3.93 18.81 -10.63
N GLN A 21 2.89 19.35 -9.99
CA GLN A 21 2.32 20.64 -10.36
C GLN A 21 3.30 21.80 -10.14
N ASP A 22 4.04 21.77 -9.04
CA ASP A 22 5.00 22.85 -8.74
C ASP A 22 6.26 22.74 -9.61
N VAL A 23 6.75 21.53 -9.89
CA VAL A 23 7.82 21.32 -10.88
C VAL A 23 7.39 21.80 -12.26
N PHE A 24 6.14 21.54 -12.66
CA PHE A 24 5.63 22.04 -13.93
C PHE A 24 5.67 23.57 -13.99
N LYS A 25 5.12 24.24 -12.96
CA LYS A 25 5.03 25.70 -12.92
C LYS A 25 6.40 26.39 -12.88
N VAL A 26 7.33 25.86 -12.11
CA VAL A 26 8.64 26.50 -11.87
C VAL A 26 9.62 26.19 -13.00
N ILE A 27 9.67 24.94 -13.46
CA ILE A 27 10.72 24.47 -14.35
C ILE A 27 10.18 24.24 -15.76
N LEU A 28 9.12 23.42 -15.90
CA LEU A 28 8.71 22.94 -17.23
C LEU A 28 8.09 24.07 -18.07
N SER A 29 7.21 24.88 -17.50
CA SER A 29 6.58 26.02 -18.16
C SER A 29 7.48 27.26 -18.26
N ASN A 30 8.66 27.25 -17.64
CA ASN A 30 9.57 28.38 -17.70
C ASN A 30 10.33 28.41 -19.04
N GLU A 31 9.93 29.30 -19.95
CA GLU A 31 10.51 29.40 -21.29
C GLU A 31 11.97 29.87 -21.31
N SER A 32 12.48 30.51 -20.26
CA SER A 32 13.88 30.95 -20.21
C SER A 32 14.85 29.77 -20.05
N ILE A 33 14.39 28.68 -19.44
CA ILE A 33 15.17 27.45 -19.30
C ILE A 33 15.15 26.71 -20.64
N LYS A 34 16.25 26.82 -21.41
CA LYS A 34 16.44 26.13 -22.70
C LYS A 34 17.11 24.76 -22.58
N ASP A 35 17.45 24.32 -21.38
CA ASP A 35 17.96 22.98 -21.12
C ASP A 35 16.81 21.96 -21.14
N PHE A 36 16.46 21.51 -22.35
CA PHE A 36 15.38 20.55 -22.57
C PHE A 36 15.69 19.17 -21.96
N ALA A 37 16.97 18.80 -21.81
CA ALA A 37 17.35 17.53 -21.21
C ALA A 37 17.07 17.52 -19.70
N LEU A 38 17.37 18.62 -18.99
CA LEU A 38 17.01 18.79 -17.58
C LEU A 38 15.48 18.78 -17.40
N LYS A 39 14.75 19.51 -18.25
CA LYS A 39 13.28 19.52 -18.23
C LYS A 39 12.70 18.13 -18.43
N ASP A 40 13.18 17.39 -19.42
CA ASP A 40 12.72 16.02 -19.67
C ASP A 40 12.99 15.11 -18.47
N GLN A 41 14.22 15.12 -17.94
CA GLN A 41 14.59 14.25 -16.83
C GLN A 41 13.74 14.55 -15.59
N ILE A 42 13.60 15.82 -15.19
CA ILE A 42 12.81 16.13 -13.99
C ILE A 42 11.32 15.85 -14.19
N ASN A 43 10.78 16.06 -15.39
CA ASN A 43 9.40 15.73 -15.71
C ASN A 43 9.15 14.21 -15.59
N ARG A 44 10.02 13.39 -16.19
CA ARG A 44 9.93 11.93 -16.12
C ARG A 44 10.09 11.41 -14.70
N SER A 45 11.06 11.91 -13.94
CA SER A 45 11.26 11.49 -12.55
C SER A 45 10.05 11.88 -11.68
N CYS A 46 9.52 13.10 -11.81
CA CYS A 46 8.32 13.52 -11.07
C CYS A 46 7.09 12.69 -11.43
N GLY A 47 6.82 12.48 -12.72
CA GLY A 47 5.72 11.64 -13.19
C GLY A 47 5.84 10.23 -12.62
N SER A 48 7.04 9.65 -12.70
CA SER A 48 7.33 8.31 -12.18
C SER A 48 7.08 8.16 -10.67
N VAL A 49 7.30 9.20 -9.85
CA VAL A 49 6.92 9.14 -8.41
C VAL A 49 5.41 8.93 -8.25
N MET A 50 4.61 9.70 -8.99
CA MET A 50 3.15 9.64 -8.91
C MET A 50 2.60 8.34 -9.52
N ASP A 51 3.13 7.94 -10.68
CA ASP A 51 2.67 6.78 -11.45
C ASP A 51 3.00 5.46 -10.75
N ASN A 52 4.17 5.34 -10.13
CA ASN A 52 4.50 4.14 -9.35
C ASN A 52 3.57 3.98 -8.14
N ILE A 53 3.21 5.06 -7.44
CA ILE A 53 2.24 4.99 -6.34
C ILE A 53 0.88 4.50 -6.88
N ALA A 54 0.47 4.99 -8.05
CA ALA A 54 -0.77 4.59 -8.71
C ALA A 54 -0.78 3.12 -9.11
N GLU A 55 0.28 2.68 -9.76
CA GLU A 55 0.40 1.29 -10.23
C GLU A 55 0.43 0.32 -9.04
N GLY A 56 1.21 0.64 -8.00
CA GLY A 56 1.27 -0.15 -6.79
C GLY A 56 -0.08 -0.30 -6.09
N PHE A 57 -0.87 0.78 -6.03
CA PHE A 57 -2.22 0.77 -5.49
C PHE A 57 -3.15 -0.14 -6.32
N GLY A 58 -3.12 0.00 -7.65
CA GLY A 58 -3.98 -0.76 -8.58
C GLY A 58 -3.74 -2.27 -8.57
N ARG A 59 -2.54 -2.73 -8.15
CA ARG A 59 -2.23 -4.17 -8.04
C ARG A 59 -2.92 -4.88 -6.88
N GLY A 60 -3.42 -4.13 -5.90
CA GLY A 60 -4.27 -4.67 -4.82
C GLY A 60 -3.57 -5.62 -3.83
N GLY A 61 -2.24 -5.77 -3.88
CA GLY A 61 -1.47 -6.59 -2.95
C GLY A 61 -0.40 -5.78 -2.24
N ASN A 62 -0.29 -5.89 -0.91
CA ASN A 62 0.67 -5.09 -0.13
C ASN A 62 2.11 -5.31 -0.55
N LYS A 63 2.51 -6.56 -0.85
CA LYS A 63 3.89 -6.89 -1.26
C LYS A 63 4.27 -6.17 -2.55
N GLU A 64 3.38 -6.22 -3.54
CA GLU A 64 3.58 -5.52 -4.81
C GLU A 64 3.61 -4.02 -4.57
N PHE A 65 2.65 -3.49 -3.79
CA PHE A 65 2.59 -2.06 -3.50
C PHE A 65 3.89 -1.56 -2.83
N ILE A 66 4.43 -2.30 -1.86
CA ILE A 66 5.72 -1.97 -1.22
C ILE A 66 6.85 -1.84 -2.24
N ASN A 67 6.93 -2.72 -3.25
CA ASN A 67 7.96 -2.64 -4.29
C ASN A 67 7.80 -1.35 -5.12
N PHE A 68 6.57 -1.01 -5.52
CA PHE A 68 6.28 0.21 -6.26
C PHE A 68 6.55 1.49 -5.45
N LEU A 69 6.29 1.47 -4.14
CA LEU A 69 6.71 2.56 -3.25
C LEU A 69 8.25 2.68 -3.21
N GLY A 70 8.98 1.57 -3.32
CA GLY A 70 10.44 1.57 -3.48
C GLY A 70 10.90 2.27 -4.76
N PHE A 71 10.29 1.95 -5.91
CA PHE A 71 10.57 2.66 -7.16
C PHE A 71 10.24 4.15 -7.06
N SER A 72 9.13 4.49 -6.41
CA SER A 72 8.74 5.89 -6.15
C SER A 72 9.81 6.65 -5.37
N LEU A 73 10.47 6.03 -4.39
CA LEU A 73 11.58 6.64 -3.63
C LEU A 73 12.85 6.84 -4.48
N GLY A 74 13.11 5.90 -5.41
CA GLY A 74 14.17 6.04 -6.40
C GLY A 74 13.95 7.27 -7.27
N SER A 75 12.78 7.35 -7.92
CA SER A 75 12.40 8.50 -8.75
C SER A 75 12.39 9.81 -7.97
N LEU A 76 11.97 9.80 -6.69
CA LEU A 76 11.98 11.00 -5.84
C LEU A 76 13.41 11.50 -5.56
N SER A 77 14.38 10.59 -5.46
CA SER A 77 15.79 10.94 -5.30
C SER A 77 16.37 11.52 -6.59
N GLU A 78 15.89 11.07 -7.75
CA GLU A 78 16.25 11.70 -9.04
C GLU A 78 15.70 13.13 -9.15
N VAL A 79 14.45 13.36 -8.72
CA VAL A 79 13.86 14.72 -8.66
C VAL A 79 14.76 15.65 -7.83
N GLU A 80 15.18 15.20 -6.65
CA GLU A 80 16.09 15.95 -5.78
C GLU A 80 17.42 16.29 -6.48
N SER A 81 18.01 15.31 -7.18
CA SER A 81 19.23 15.53 -7.97
C SER A 81 19.03 16.54 -9.11
N GLN A 82 17.89 16.51 -9.80
CA GLN A 82 17.60 17.49 -10.86
C GLN A 82 17.35 18.90 -10.30
N LEU A 83 16.76 19.02 -9.10
CA LEU A 83 16.59 20.31 -8.44
C LEU A 83 17.93 20.94 -8.10
N PHE A 84 18.90 20.16 -7.61
CA PHE A 84 20.28 20.64 -7.42
C PHE A 84 20.88 21.12 -8.74
N ARG A 85 20.76 20.35 -9.83
CA ARG A 85 21.25 20.80 -11.14
C ARG A 85 20.59 22.09 -11.62
N ALA A 86 19.30 22.28 -11.33
CA ALA A 86 18.56 23.48 -11.74
C ALA A 86 19.03 24.71 -10.97
N ILE A 87 19.25 24.61 -9.65
CA ILE A 87 19.75 25.74 -8.85
C ILE A 87 21.23 26.03 -9.12
N ASP A 88 22.09 25.02 -9.27
CA ASP A 88 23.53 25.18 -9.56
C ASP A 88 23.79 25.84 -10.93
N ARG A 89 22.81 25.78 -11.84
CA ARG A 89 22.86 26.40 -13.17
C ARG A 89 22.10 27.73 -13.23
N ASP A 90 21.67 28.26 -12.09
CA ASP A 90 20.89 29.49 -11.97
C ASP A 90 19.58 29.48 -12.81
N TYR A 91 19.00 28.29 -13.05
CA TYR A 91 17.75 28.15 -13.79
C TYR A 91 16.51 28.46 -12.96
N ILE A 92 16.62 28.31 -11.65
CA ILE A 92 15.55 28.59 -10.68
C ILE A 92 16.12 29.44 -9.54
N SER A 93 15.25 30.19 -8.86
CA SER A 93 15.68 30.94 -7.68
C SER A 93 15.83 30.04 -6.45
N ASN A 94 16.56 30.49 -5.43
CA ASN A 94 16.62 29.80 -4.13
C ASN A 94 15.23 29.60 -3.52
N LYS A 95 14.33 30.57 -3.66
CA LYS A 95 12.95 30.47 -3.20
C LYS A 95 12.18 29.35 -3.90
N ASP A 96 12.34 29.22 -5.21
CA ASP A 96 11.69 28.16 -5.98
C ASP A 96 12.29 26.78 -5.68
N TYR A 97 13.61 26.73 -5.48
CA TYR A 97 14.29 25.52 -5.02
C TYR A 97 13.75 25.07 -3.65
N GLU A 98 13.68 25.96 -2.66
CA GLU A 98 13.17 25.66 -1.31
C GLU A 98 11.72 25.16 -1.36
N LEU A 99 10.85 25.81 -2.13
CA LEU A 99 9.46 25.41 -2.33
C LEU A 99 9.33 23.93 -2.75
N ILE A 100 10.09 23.52 -3.75
CA ILE A 100 10.02 22.15 -4.29
C ILE A 100 10.78 21.17 -3.39
N SER A 101 11.96 21.56 -2.90
CA SER A 101 12.79 20.75 -1.99
C SER A 101 12.02 20.36 -0.72
N ASP A 102 11.23 21.27 -0.17
CA ASP A 102 10.40 20.99 1.00
C ASP A 102 9.31 19.97 0.70
N LYS A 103 8.71 19.99 -0.49
CA LYS A 103 7.77 18.93 -0.91
C LYS A 103 8.46 17.58 -1.00
N VAL A 104 9.68 17.51 -1.54
CA VAL A 104 10.48 16.28 -1.60
C VAL A 104 10.78 15.75 -0.20
N LYS A 105 11.26 16.61 0.70
CA LYS A 105 11.58 16.27 2.10
C LYS A 105 10.35 15.82 2.89
N ASN A 106 9.18 16.37 2.59
CA ASN A 106 7.92 15.97 3.23
C ASN A 106 7.35 14.66 2.67
N LEU A 107 7.47 14.43 1.35
CA LEU A 107 6.91 13.24 0.70
C LEU A 107 7.70 11.97 1.02
N ARG A 108 9.03 12.04 1.06
CA ARG A 108 9.92 10.90 1.33
C ARG A 108 9.54 10.12 2.61
N PRO A 109 9.43 10.73 3.81
CA PRO A 109 9.05 10.01 5.02
C PRO A 109 7.61 9.49 4.98
N MET A 110 6.70 10.14 4.25
CA MET A 110 5.32 9.66 4.09
C MET A 110 5.28 8.35 3.29
N ILE A 111 6.06 8.25 2.20
CA ILE A 111 6.17 7.02 1.41
C ILE A 111 6.79 5.90 2.25
N ILE A 112 7.86 6.18 3.00
CA ILE A 112 8.53 5.20 3.87
C ILE A 112 7.58 4.70 4.97
N SER A 113 6.90 5.62 5.66
CA SER A 113 5.93 5.28 6.70
C SER A 113 4.80 4.43 6.15
N PHE A 114 4.33 4.73 4.94
CA PHE A 114 3.27 3.95 4.31
C PHE A 114 3.75 2.54 3.92
N SER A 115 4.95 2.41 3.38
CA SER A 115 5.58 1.11 3.09
C SER A 115 5.72 0.25 4.36
N ASN A 116 6.13 0.86 5.47
CA ASN A 116 6.24 0.19 6.77
C ASN A 116 4.87 -0.25 7.31
N TYR A 117 3.86 0.60 7.20
CA TYR A 117 2.48 0.25 7.55
C TYR A 117 1.98 -0.97 6.77
N LEU A 118 2.17 -0.98 5.45
CA LEU A 118 1.77 -2.11 4.60
C LEU A 118 2.51 -3.40 4.94
N ARG A 119 3.80 -3.31 5.30
CA ARG A 119 4.63 -4.46 5.69
C ARG A 119 4.15 -5.11 6.99
N ASN A 120 3.76 -4.28 7.95
CA ASN A 120 3.32 -4.73 9.28
C ASN A 120 1.81 -5.01 9.35
N SER A 121 1.07 -4.77 8.27
CA SER A 121 -0.36 -5.04 8.22
C SER A 121 -0.66 -6.55 8.13
N GLY A 122 -1.59 -7.02 8.95
CA GLY A 122 -2.16 -8.37 8.84
C GLY A 122 -2.99 -8.56 7.57
N PHE A 123 -3.55 -7.48 7.02
CA PHE A 123 -4.29 -7.49 5.76
C PHE A 123 -3.32 -7.48 4.59
N LYS A 124 -3.40 -8.49 3.70
CA LYS A 124 -2.47 -8.64 2.56
C LYS A 124 -2.81 -7.80 1.33
N GLY A 125 -3.94 -7.09 1.36
CA GLY A 125 -4.47 -6.32 0.24
C GLY A 125 -5.77 -6.92 -0.32
N PRO A 126 -6.59 -6.13 -1.03
CA PRO A 126 -7.88 -6.56 -1.55
C PRO A 126 -7.80 -7.76 -2.50
N LYS A 127 -6.67 -7.98 -3.19
CA LYS A 127 -6.41 -9.14 -4.05
C LYS A 127 -6.53 -10.49 -3.33
N TRP A 128 -6.38 -10.50 -2.01
CA TRP A 128 -6.39 -11.72 -1.18
C TRP A 128 -7.61 -11.79 -0.25
N LYS A 129 -8.64 -10.97 -0.48
CA LYS A 129 -9.94 -11.23 0.14
C LYS A 129 -10.45 -12.55 -0.44
N VAL A 130 -10.40 -13.61 0.37
CA VAL A 130 -11.13 -14.83 0.09
C VAL A 130 -12.60 -14.42 0.04
N GLU A 131 -13.26 -14.59 -1.11
CA GLU A 131 -14.71 -14.64 -1.12
C GLU A 131 -15.09 -15.77 -0.16
N GLU A 132 -15.68 -15.44 0.99
CA GLU A 132 -16.39 -16.49 1.70
C GLU A 132 -17.42 -17.03 0.71
N PRO A 133 -17.43 -18.34 0.41
CA PRO A 133 -18.42 -18.89 -0.50
C PRO A 133 -19.79 -18.52 0.08
N GLU A 134 -20.62 -17.85 -0.71
CA GLU A 134 -21.99 -17.57 -0.31
C GLU A 134 -22.65 -18.88 0.11
N GLY A 135 -22.94 -19.00 1.41
CA GLY A 135 -23.99 -19.91 1.89
C GLY A 135 -23.66 -21.40 2.04
N ILE A 136 -22.44 -21.82 2.43
CA ILE A 136 -22.23 -23.20 2.92
C ILE A 136 -21.49 -23.24 4.27
N TYR A 137 -22.02 -22.51 5.25
CA TYR A 137 -21.89 -22.90 6.66
C TYR A 137 -23.29 -23.02 7.25
N THR A 138 -23.89 -24.20 7.13
CA THR A 138 -24.98 -24.58 8.04
C THR A 138 -24.35 -24.81 9.41
N LYS A 139 -24.53 -23.87 10.34
CA LYS A 139 -24.35 -24.16 11.76
C LYS A 139 -25.14 -25.44 12.07
N PRO A 140 -24.55 -26.49 12.66
CA PRO A 140 -25.35 -27.60 13.17
C PRO A 140 -26.34 -27.05 14.20
N LYS A 141 -27.64 -27.23 13.93
CA LYS A 141 -28.70 -26.90 14.88
C LYS A 141 -28.54 -27.81 16.11
N ASN A 142 -28.41 -27.18 17.27
CA ASN A 142 -28.52 -27.68 18.65
C ASN A 142 -28.90 -29.15 18.86
N GLN A 143 -28.12 -29.85 19.70
CA GLN A 143 -28.70 -30.80 20.66
C GLN A 143 -28.51 -30.23 22.08
N ASN A 144 -29.65 -29.89 22.69
CA ASN A 144 -29.96 -29.59 24.09
C ASN A 144 -28.84 -29.63 25.16
N PRO A 145 -28.69 -28.58 26.01
CA PRO A 145 -27.89 -28.65 27.23
C PRO A 145 -28.62 -29.23 28.46
N GLU A 146 -29.85 -29.73 28.32
CA GLU A 146 -30.57 -30.33 29.45
C GLU A 146 -30.43 -31.86 29.45
N LEU A 147 -29.43 -32.35 30.18
CA LEU A 147 -29.40 -33.65 30.87
C LEU A 147 -28.15 -33.67 31.78
N LYS A 148 -28.18 -32.83 32.83
CA LYS A 148 -27.43 -33.13 34.05
C LYS A 148 -28.37 -33.90 34.98
N ASN A 149 -27.83 -34.98 35.54
CA ASN A 149 -28.42 -35.92 36.49
C ASN A 149 -29.24 -37.04 35.86
N GLN A 150 -28.63 -38.23 35.76
CA GLN A 150 -29.10 -39.43 36.49
C GLN A 150 -28.12 -40.62 36.35
N ASN A 151 -27.57 -41.02 37.50
CA ASN A 151 -27.29 -42.40 37.96
C ASN A 151 -26.52 -43.39 37.07
N LEU A 152 -25.22 -43.57 37.37
CA LEU A 152 -24.49 -44.81 37.13
C LEU A 152 -24.75 -45.79 38.28
N LYS A 153 -25.36 -46.94 37.98
CA LYS A 153 -25.25 -48.18 38.76
C LYS A 153 -24.94 -49.36 37.82
N PRO A 154 -24.27 -50.41 38.31
CA PRO A 154 -23.40 -51.27 37.52
C PRO A 154 -24.16 -52.41 36.84
N GLY A 155 -23.87 -52.63 35.56
CA GLY A 155 -24.31 -53.81 34.82
C GLY A 155 -23.35 -54.98 35.03
N THR A 156 -23.79 -55.98 35.79
CA THR A 156 -23.43 -57.38 35.60
C THR A 156 -23.95 -57.85 34.24
N VAL A 157 -23.16 -58.56 33.42
CA VAL A 157 -23.49 -59.84 32.76
C VAL A 157 -22.22 -60.40 32.08
N ASN A 158 -21.80 -61.59 32.49
CA ASN A 158 -21.22 -62.61 31.61
C ASN A 158 -22.24 -63.78 31.68
N PRO A 159 -22.59 -64.47 30.58
CA PRO A 159 -21.72 -65.55 30.11
C PRO A 159 -21.71 -65.78 28.59
N HIS A 160 -20.59 -66.34 28.11
CA HIS A 160 -20.51 -67.17 26.90
C HIS A 160 -21.53 -68.32 26.92
N PRO A 161 -21.96 -68.85 25.75
CA PRO A 161 -21.34 -70.10 25.31
C PRO A 161 -21.22 -70.33 23.79
N LYS A 162 -20.23 -71.19 23.48
CA LYS A 162 -20.15 -72.18 22.39
C LYS A 162 -19.79 -71.71 20.97
N THR A 163 -18.60 -72.13 20.55
CA THR A 163 -18.44 -72.83 19.26
C THR A 163 -17.78 -74.18 19.49
N LEU A 164 -18.40 -75.20 18.89
CA LEU A 164 -17.92 -76.57 18.73
C LEU A 164 -16.83 -76.61 17.66
N ASN A 165 -15.68 -77.19 18.01
CA ASN A 165 -14.94 -78.24 17.30
C ASN A 165 -13.52 -78.34 17.86
#